data_AF-A0A7Y5EYP5-F1
#
_entry.id   AF-A0A7Y5EYP5-F1
#
_cell.length_a   1.000
_cell.length_b   1.000
_cell.length_c   1.000
_cell.angle_alpha   90.00
_cell.angle_beta   90.00
_cell.angle_gamma   90.00
#
_symmetry.space_group_name_H-M   'P 1'
#
loop_
_entity.id
_entity.type
_entity.pdbx_description
1 polymer ?
#
loop_
_entity_poly.entity_id
_entity_poly.type
_entity_poly.pdbx_seq_one_letter_code
_entity_poly.pdbx_strand_id
1 'polypeptide(L)'
;VIAAAAAVAITYDLTKRVYITYIAYNPVLDQHYCGRTSGFKQPMDILQDRINRHHALNVLNFSVDVDVSIQGYPIGYWAVRGREQQNVDYFGGALLDPGRRPDATCVNRIRGVGKLNPLGYLYHWTSSVAWGEKYPYTGYGTTDIEELWSAISIFIF
;
A
#
# COMPACT_ATOMS: atom_id res chain seq x y z
N VAL A 1 -26.03 25.01 -13.78
CA VAL A 1 -24.58 25.23 -14.00
C VAL A 1 -23.73 24.49 -12.95
N ILE A 2 -24.02 24.59 -11.65
CA ILE A 2 -23.25 23.91 -10.57
C ILE A 2 -23.29 22.36 -10.68
N ALA A 3 -24.45 21.76 -10.97
CA ALA A 3 -24.58 20.30 -11.07
C ALA A 3 -23.81 19.69 -12.27
N ALA A 4 -23.73 20.41 -13.39
CA ALA A 4 -22.98 19.96 -14.57
C ALA A 4 -21.46 20.02 -14.33
N ALA A 5 -20.98 21.07 -13.67
CA ALA A 5 -19.57 21.18 -13.27
C ALA A 5 -19.17 20.07 -12.26
N ALA A 6 -20.06 19.74 -11.32
CA ALA A 6 -19.84 18.64 -10.39
C ALA A 6 -19.78 17.27 -11.10
N ALA A 7 -20.67 17.00 -12.06
CA ALA A 7 -20.66 15.75 -12.82
C ALA A 7 -19.40 15.59 -13.68
N VAL A 8 -18.92 16.67 -14.29
CA VAL A 8 -17.64 16.68 -15.04
C VAL A 8 -16.46 16.42 -14.11
N ALA A 9 -16.41 17.07 -12.95
CA ALA A 9 -15.34 16.86 -11.97
C ALA A 9 -15.31 15.41 -11.44
N ILE A 10 -16.48 14.81 -11.17
CA ILE A 10 -16.59 13.40 -10.76
C ILE A 10 -16.07 12.48 -11.87
N THR A 11 -16.56 12.65 -13.09
CA THR A 11 -16.15 11.81 -14.24
C THR A 11 -14.65 11.92 -14.48
N TYR A 12 -14.09 13.11 -14.31
CA TYR A 12 -12.65 13.35 -14.44
C TYR A 12 -11.86 12.65 -13.33
N ASP A 13 -12.27 12.73 -12.06
CA ASP A 13 -11.63 11.96 -10.97
C ASP A 13 -11.69 10.45 -11.24
N LEU A 14 -12.86 9.97 -11.64
CA LEU A 14 -13.10 8.55 -11.90
C LEU A 14 -12.25 7.98 -13.04
N THR A 15 -11.95 8.77 -14.07
CA THR A 15 -11.32 8.26 -15.30
C THR A 15 -9.89 8.75 -15.50
N LYS A 16 -9.50 9.88 -14.91
CA LYS A 16 -8.20 10.52 -15.17
C LYS A 16 -7.23 10.49 -14.01
N ARG A 17 -7.68 10.21 -12.79
CA ARG A 17 -6.78 10.08 -11.64
C ARG A 17 -5.86 8.88 -11.81
N VAL A 18 -4.56 9.11 -11.70
CA VAL A 18 -3.50 8.10 -11.71
C VAL A 18 -3.15 7.77 -10.27
N TYR A 19 -3.09 6.47 -9.97
CA TYR A 19 -2.68 5.90 -8.71
C TYR A 19 -1.33 5.21 -8.91
N ILE A 20 -0.41 5.42 -7.97
CA ILE A 20 0.93 4.82 -8.02
C ILE A 20 1.30 4.18 -6.69
N THR A 21 2.12 3.15 -6.75
CA THR A 21 2.98 2.73 -5.65
C THR A 21 4.42 3.13 -5.94
N TYR A 22 5.20 3.29 -4.87
CA TYR A 22 6.62 3.60 -4.96
C TYR A 22 7.38 2.85 -3.87
N ILE A 23 8.64 2.56 -4.16
CA ILE A 23 9.58 1.95 -3.23
C ILE A 23 10.72 2.93 -3.02
N ALA A 24 11.01 3.20 -1.76
CA ALA A 24 12.17 3.94 -1.34
C ALA A 24 13.20 2.96 -0.78
N TYR A 25 14.47 3.09 -1.19
CA TYR A 25 15.57 2.22 -0.76
C TYR A 25 16.69 3.02 -0.11
N ASN A 26 17.17 2.55 1.04
CA ASN A 26 18.39 3.03 1.68
C ASN A 26 19.48 1.97 1.54
N PRO A 27 20.51 2.21 0.69
CA PRO A 27 21.56 1.22 0.42
C PRO A 27 22.53 1.01 1.57
N VAL A 28 22.62 1.94 2.53
CA VAL A 28 23.56 1.86 3.66
C VAL A 28 23.03 0.90 4.72
N LEU A 29 21.73 0.94 4.99
CA LEU A 29 21.08 0.13 6.02
C LEU A 29 20.32 -1.08 5.47
N ASP A 30 20.31 -1.24 4.15
CA ASP A 30 19.48 -2.20 3.42
C ASP A 30 18.00 -2.12 3.84
N GLN A 31 17.43 -0.90 3.78
CA GLN A 31 16.07 -0.63 4.25
C GLN A 31 15.14 -0.21 3.12
N HIS A 32 13.89 -0.67 3.20
CA HIS A 32 12.87 -0.41 2.21
C HIS A 32 11.66 0.29 2.85
N TYR A 33 11.19 1.37 2.25
CA TYR A 33 9.90 1.98 2.58
C TYR A 33 8.98 1.88 1.37
N CYS A 34 7.77 1.38 1.59
CA CYS A 34 6.76 1.19 0.55
C CYS A 34 5.65 2.21 0.74
N GLY A 35 5.25 2.90 -0.33
CA GLY A 35 4.18 3.87 -0.25
C GLY A 35 3.27 3.86 -1.47
N ARG A 36 2.13 4.55 -1.33
CA ARG A 36 1.19 4.83 -2.41
C ARG A 36 0.82 6.31 -2.43
N THR A 37 0.48 6.82 -3.60
CA THR A 37 -0.06 8.17 -3.79
C THR A 37 -0.88 8.23 -5.09
N SER A 38 -1.55 9.36 -5.34
CA SER A 38 -2.35 9.56 -6.55
C SER A 38 -2.41 11.02 -6.95
N GLY A 39 -2.66 11.29 -8.22
CA GLY A 39 -2.79 12.63 -8.76
C GLY A 39 -3.28 12.63 -10.20
N PHE A 40 -3.17 13.78 -10.86
CA PHE A 40 -3.63 13.96 -12.25
C PHE A 40 -2.48 14.26 -13.23
N LYS A 41 -1.24 14.16 -12.76
CA LYS A 41 -0.01 14.35 -13.54
C LYS A 41 0.55 12.99 -13.99
N GLN A 42 1.71 13.00 -14.64
CA GLN A 42 2.45 11.77 -14.93
C GLN A 42 2.92 11.09 -13.63
N PRO A 43 3.11 9.76 -13.61
CA PRO A 43 3.52 9.02 -12.41
C PRO A 43 4.72 9.61 -11.66
N MET A 44 5.77 10.02 -12.39
CA MET A 44 6.99 10.57 -11.79
C MET A 44 6.75 11.93 -11.15
N ASP A 45 5.92 12.79 -11.75
CA ASP A 45 5.57 14.09 -11.17
C ASP A 45 4.72 13.93 -9.90
N ILE A 46 3.80 12.95 -9.89
CA ILE A 46 3.01 12.61 -8.71
C ILE A 46 3.94 12.12 -7.59
N LEU A 47 4.93 11.31 -7.91
CA LEU A 47 5.93 10.84 -6.96
C LEU A 47 6.74 12.02 -6.41
N GLN A 48 7.25 12.91 -7.26
CA GLN A 48 8.03 14.07 -6.83
C GLN A 48 7.22 14.96 -5.87
N ASP A 49 5.95 15.25 -6.20
CA ASP A 49 5.04 16.02 -5.33
C ASP A 49 4.81 15.35 -3.97
N ARG A 50 4.86 14.01 -3.92
CA ARG A 50 4.74 13.23 -2.68
C ARG A 50 6.03 13.29 -1.86
N ILE A 51 7.19 13.09 -2.49
CA ILE A 51 8.50 13.07 -1.83
C ILE A 51 8.91 14.45 -1.31
N ASN A 52 8.57 15.52 -2.02
CA ASN A 52 8.79 16.90 -1.55
C ASN A 52 8.10 17.20 -0.20
N ARG A 53 7.06 16.44 0.16
CA ARG A 53 6.32 16.56 1.43
C ARG A 53 6.69 15.48 2.45
N HIS A 54 7.59 14.56 2.11
CA HIS A 54 7.96 13.41 2.94
C HIS A 54 9.33 13.61 3.59
N HIS A 55 9.38 14.48 4.59
CA HIS A 55 10.63 14.92 5.24
C HIS A 55 11.50 13.75 5.73
N ALA A 56 10.90 12.67 6.23
CA ALA A 56 11.65 11.54 6.79
C ALA A 56 12.47 10.78 5.73
N LEU A 57 11.94 10.56 4.52
CA LEU A 57 12.67 9.86 3.46
C LEU A 57 13.83 10.69 2.92
N ASN A 58 13.63 12.01 2.81
CA ASN A 58 14.65 12.94 2.33
C ASN A 58 15.82 13.06 3.31
N VAL A 59 15.54 13.12 4.62
CA VAL A 59 16.60 13.21 5.65
C VAL A 59 17.41 11.92 5.75
N LEU A 60 16.80 10.77 5.46
CA LEU A 60 17.44 9.46 5.58
C LEU A 60 18.11 8.96 4.28
N ASN A 61 18.29 9.83 3.27
CA ASN A 61 18.95 9.53 1.99
C ASN A 61 18.38 8.30 1.26
N PHE A 62 17.06 8.10 1.31
CA PHE A 62 16.43 7.06 0.50
C PHE A 62 16.40 7.50 -0.98
N SER A 63 16.80 6.62 -1.90
CA SER A 63 16.43 6.74 -3.32
C SER A 63 14.99 6.28 -3.48
N VAL A 64 14.21 6.90 -4.36
CA VAL A 64 12.79 6.55 -4.54
C VAL A 64 12.46 6.38 -6.01
N ASP A 65 11.75 5.31 -6.33
CA ASP A 65 11.27 5.03 -7.68
C ASP A 65 9.81 4.56 -7.68
N VAL A 66 9.13 4.76 -8.79
CA VAL A 66 7.78 4.24 -9.04
C VAL A 66 7.88 2.72 -9.21
N ASP A 67 7.06 1.98 -8.45
CA ASP A 67 6.95 0.52 -8.61
C ASP A 67 5.94 0.20 -9.71
N VAL A 68 4.69 0.67 -9.57
CA VAL A 68 3.66 0.54 -10.60
C VAL A 68 2.73 1.74 -10.63
N SER A 69 2.01 1.90 -11.74
CA SER A 69 0.96 2.91 -11.92
C SER A 69 -0.26 2.36 -12.64
N ILE A 70 -1.43 2.92 -12.34
CA ILE A 70 -2.71 2.59 -12.99
C ILE A 70 -3.64 3.80 -12.91
N GLN A 71 -4.48 3.97 -13.93
CA GLN A 71 -5.46 5.05 -13.99
C GLN A 71 -6.87 4.54 -13.68
N GLY A 72 -7.66 5.39 -13.02
CA GLY A 72 -9.10 5.20 -12.85
C GLY A 72 -9.52 4.68 -11.48
N TYR A 73 -10.72 5.09 -11.06
CA TYR A 73 -11.37 4.66 -9.82
C TYR A 73 -12.55 3.73 -10.14
N PRO A 74 -12.88 2.74 -9.30
CA PRO A 74 -12.21 2.39 -8.04
C PRO A 74 -11.03 1.43 -8.20
N ILE A 75 -10.88 0.82 -9.39
CA ILE A 75 -9.92 -0.27 -9.61
C ILE A 75 -8.49 0.16 -9.32
N GLY A 76 -8.07 1.34 -9.80
CA GLY A 76 -6.71 1.83 -9.55
C GLY A 76 -6.43 2.08 -8.08
N TYR A 77 -7.42 2.60 -7.34
CA TYR A 77 -7.34 2.80 -5.90
C TYR A 77 -7.20 1.47 -5.12
N TRP A 78 -7.98 0.45 -5.48
CA TRP A 78 -7.91 -0.87 -4.86
C TRP A 78 -6.59 -1.57 -5.18
N ALA A 79 -6.17 -1.52 -6.44
CA ALA A 79 -4.94 -2.15 -6.91
C ALA A 79 -3.70 -1.59 -6.20
N VAL A 80 -3.55 -0.26 -6.06
CA VAL A 80 -2.37 0.30 -5.36
C VAL A 80 -2.37 0.05 -3.85
N ARG A 81 -3.55 -0.13 -3.22
CA ARG A 81 -3.61 -0.56 -1.82
C ARG A 81 -3.11 -1.99 -1.64
N GLY A 82 -3.53 -2.89 -2.52
CA GLY A 82 -3.04 -4.27 -2.53
C GLY A 82 -1.53 -4.30 -2.78
N ARG A 83 -1.06 -3.55 -3.79
CA ARG A 83 0.35 -3.53 -4.16
C ARG A 83 1.26 -2.98 -3.07
N GLU A 84 0.87 -1.90 -2.40
CA GLU A 84 1.64 -1.40 -1.25
C GLU A 84 1.75 -2.48 -0.17
N GLN A 85 0.67 -3.19 0.14
CA GLN A 85 0.72 -4.26 1.14
C GLN A 85 1.58 -5.44 0.69
N GLN A 86 1.48 -5.87 -0.57
CA GLN A 86 2.35 -6.90 -1.13
C GLN A 86 3.82 -6.49 -1.07
N ASN A 87 4.15 -5.23 -1.34
CA ASN A 87 5.52 -4.71 -1.22
C ASN A 87 6.00 -4.75 0.25
N VAL A 88 5.16 -4.31 1.20
CA VAL A 88 5.48 -4.38 2.64
C VAL A 88 5.77 -5.82 3.07
N ASP A 89 4.93 -6.77 2.67
CA ASP A 89 5.09 -8.19 3.05
C ASP A 89 6.28 -8.84 2.34
N TYR A 90 6.54 -8.49 1.07
CA TYR A 90 7.71 -8.91 0.31
C TYR A 90 9.01 -8.54 1.02
N PHE A 91 9.09 -7.34 1.61
CA PHE A 91 10.23 -6.88 2.41
C PHE A 91 10.15 -7.28 3.90
N GLY A 92 9.31 -8.25 4.25
CA GLY A 92 9.30 -8.90 5.56
C GLY A 92 8.29 -8.38 6.58
N GLY A 93 7.42 -7.46 6.16
CA GLY A 93 6.34 -6.93 6.99
C GLY A 93 6.72 -5.64 7.71
N ALA A 94 5.69 -4.90 8.13
CA ALA A 94 5.83 -3.62 8.82
C ALA A 94 6.39 -3.80 10.25
N LEU A 95 7.00 -2.74 10.80
CA LEU A 95 7.64 -2.76 12.14
C LEU A 95 6.72 -3.27 13.25
N LEU A 96 5.44 -2.88 13.21
CA LEU A 96 4.43 -3.22 14.21
C LEU A 96 3.54 -4.41 13.78
N ASP A 97 3.94 -5.16 12.75
CA ASP A 97 3.16 -6.28 12.26
C ASP A 97 3.29 -7.51 13.18
N PRO A 98 2.18 -8.08 13.69
CA PRO A 98 2.21 -9.37 14.35
C PRO A 98 2.76 -10.44 13.39
N GLY A 99 3.85 -11.10 13.77
CA GLY A 99 4.52 -12.08 12.93
C GLY A 99 5.45 -11.49 11.88
N ARG A 100 5.90 -10.23 12.06
CA ARG A 100 6.97 -9.64 11.24
C ARG A 100 8.17 -10.59 11.19
N ARG A 101 8.74 -10.76 9.99
CA ARG A 101 9.88 -11.67 9.80
C ARG A 101 11.15 -11.12 10.47
N PRO A 102 12.01 -11.98 11.05
CA PRO A 102 13.27 -11.54 11.66
C PRO A 102 14.24 -10.89 10.67
N ASP A 103 14.18 -11.27 9.39
CA ASP A 103 15.00 -10.75 8.30
C ASP A 103 14.35 -9.55 7.57
N ALA A 104 13.33 -8.93 8.16
CA ALA A 104 12.57 -7.86 7.52
C ALA A 104 13.39 -6.58 7.32
N THR A 105 13.49 -6.15 6.05
CA THR A 105 14.11 -4.88 5.64
C THR A 105 13.09 -3.74 5.49
N CYS A 106 11.79 -4.03 5.55
CA CYS A 106 10.75 -3.01 5.52
C CYS A 106 10.75 -2.15 6.78
N VAL A 107 10.79 -0.82 6.61
CA VAL A 107 10.76 0.16 7.70
C VAL A 107 9.42 0.88 7.82
N ASN A 108 8.39 0.45 7.08
CA ASN A 108 7.03 0.94 7.29
C ASN A 108 6.62 0.66 8.73
N ARG A 109 6.23 1.70 9.47
CA ARG A 109 5.79 1.55 10.86
C ARG A 109 4.56 0.65 10.98
N ILE A 110 3.63 0.78 10.05
CA ILE A 110 2.37 0.02 10.00
C ILE A 110 2.16 -0.56 8.60
N ARG A 111 1.30 -1.58 8.53
CA ARG A 111 0.82 -2.17 7.28
C ARG A 111 0.08 -1.16 6.42
N GLY A 112 0.20 -1.27 5.10
CA GLY A 112 -0.58 -0.49 4.14
C GLY A 112 -2.08 -0.86 4.15
N VAL A 113 -2.37 -2.13 4.47
CA VAL A 113 -3.70 -2.71 4.70
C VAL A 113 -3.65 -3.59 5.96
N GLY A 114 -4.42 -3.21 6.98
CA GLY A 114 -4.51 -3.96 8.23
C GLY A 114 -5.03 -5.39 8.01
N LYS A 115 -4.55 -6.34 8.82
CA LYS A 115 -4.89 -7.76 8.65
C LYS A 115 -6.40 -8.04 8.76
N LEU A 116 -7.12 -7.28 9.59
CA LEU A 116 -8.57 -7.39 9.78
C LEU A 116 -9.39 -6.49 8.85
N ASN A 117 -8.79 -5.91 7.81
CA ASN A 117 -9.54 -5.08 6.87
C ASN A 117 -10.48 -5.98 6.04
N PRO A 118 -11.81 -5.75 6.07
CA PRO A 118 -12.76 -6.61 5.36
C PRO A 118 -12.60 -6.57 3.84
N LEU A 119 -11.99 -5.50 3.30
CA LEU A 119 -11.65 -5.37 1.88
C LEU A 119 -10.22 -5.80 1.57
N GLY A 120 -9.49 -6.36 2.54
CA GLY A 120 -8.08 -6.70 2.39
C GLY A 120 -7.83 -7.68 1.25
N TYR A 121 -8.64 -8.75 1.16
CA TYR A 121 -8.54 -9.72 0.08
C TYR A 121 -8.90 -9.10 -1.29
N LEU A 122 -9.92 -8.23 -1.33
CA LEU A 122 -10.27 -7.50 -2.56
C LEU A 122 -9.08 -6.68 -3.07
N TYR A 123 -8.45 -5.89 -2.20
CA TYR A 123 -7.29 -5.08 -2.57
C TYR A 123 -6.14 -5.96 -3.09
N HIS A 124 -5.83 -7.04 -2.38
CA HIS A 124 -4.82 -8.02 -2.80
C HIS A 124 -5.11 -8.58 -4.18
N TRP A 125 -6.32 -9.11 -4.38
CA TRP A 125 -6.73 -9.72 -5.63
C TRP A 125 -6.69 -8.73 -6.79
N THR A 126 -7.23 -7.52 -6.63
CA THR A 126 -7.14 -6.48 -7.69
C THR A 126 -5.70 -6.13 -8.05
N SER A 127 -4.77 -6.11 -7.08
CA SER A 127 -3.36 -5.90 -7.36
C SER A 127 -2.74 -7.04 -8.14
N SER A 128 -3.01 -8.28 -7.75
CA SER A 128 -2.52 -9.48 -8.42
C SER A 128 -3.06 -9.60 -9.85
N VAL A 129 -4.31 -9.19 -10.09
CA VAL A 129 -4.89 -9.13 -11.45
C VAL A 129 -4.20 -8.06 -12.29
N ALA A 130 -3.88 -6.90 -11.71
CA ALA A 130 -3.28 -5.78 -12.45
C ALA A 130 -1.81 -6.02 -12.83
N TRP A 131 -1.01 -6.63 -11.95
CA TRP A 131 0.45 -6.70 -12.12
C TRP A 131 1.10 -8.03 -11.69
N GLY A 132 0.30 -9.07 -11.48
CA GLY A 132 0.78 -10.33 -10.90
C GLY A 132 0.98 -10.26 -9.38
N GLU A 133 0.79 -11.40 -8.72
CA GLU A 133 1.02 -11.52 -7.27
C GLU A 133 2.52 -11.38 -6.96
N LYS A 134 2.88 -10.36 -6.18
CA LYS A 134 4.27 -10.16 -5.75
C LYS A 134 4.59 -10.91 -4.45
N TYR A 135 3.60 -11.06 -3.59
CA TYR A 135 3.71 -11.79 -2.33
C TYR A 135 2.33 -12.35 -1.95
N PRO A 136 2.23 -13.52 -1.32
CA PRO A 136 0.94 -14.10 -0.91
C PRO A 136 0.14 -13.22 0.05
N TYR A 137 -1.18 -13.41 0.10
CA TYR A 137 -2.04 -12.67 1.02
C TYR A 137 -1.71 -13.00 2.48
N THR A 138 -1.55 -11.97 3.32
CA THR A 138 -1.15 -12.10 4.74
C THR A 138 -2.16 -11.48 5.73
N GLY A 139 -3.32 -11.05 5.23
CA GLY A 139 -4.42 -10.64 6.10
C GLY A 139 -5.12 -11.84 6.71
N TYR A 140 -5.94 -11.61 7.73
CA TYR A 140 -6.65 -12.68 8.41
C TYR A 140 -7.92 -13.05 7.63
N GLY A 141 -8.08 -14.34 7.33
CA GLY A 141 -9.36 -14.92 6.94
C GLY A 141 -10.31 -15.01 8.13
N THR A 142 -11.60 -15.29 7.87
CA THR A 142 -12.59 -15.53 8.92
C THR A 142 -12.23 -16.72 9.82
N THR A 143 -11.49 -17.69 9.30
CA THR A 143 -10.95 -18.84 10.04
C THR A 143 -9.85 -18.45 11.05
N ASP A 144 -9.03 -17.47 10.71
CA ASP A 144 -7.87 -17.07 11.53
C ASP A 144 -8.30 -16.17 12.70
N ILE A 145 -9.45 -15.52 12.58
CA ILE A 145 -10.05 -14.70 13.63
C ILE A 145 -10.47 -15.56 14.83
N GLU A 146 -11.05 -16.75 14.60
CA GLU A 146 -11.39 -17.68 15.69
C GLU A 146 -10.14 -18.23 16.39
N GLU A 147 -9.07 -18.47 15.63
CA GLU A 147 -7.78 -18.91 16.16
C GLU A 147 -7.10 -17.82 16.99
N LEU A 148 -7.15 -16.55 16.54
CA LEU A 148 -6.67 -15.39 17.30
C LEU A 148 -7.46 -15.16 18.59
N TRP A 149 -8.79 -15.26 18.54
CA TRP A 149 -9.62 -15.14 19.73
C TRP A 149 -9.31 -16.27 20.71
N SER A 150 -9.14 -17.50 20.23
CA SER A 150 -8.76 -18.65 21.05
C SER A 150 -7.37 -18.45 21.69
N ALA A 151 -6.39 -17.98 20.93
CA ALA A 151 -5.04 -17.72 21.43
C ALA A 151 -5.02 -16.61 22.48
N ILE A 152 -5.78 -15.52 22.30
CA ILE A 152 -5.87 -14.42 23.27
C ILE A 152 -6.62 -14.86 24.53
N SER A 153 -7.65 -15.72 24.39
CA SER A 153 -8.46 -16.22 25.51
C SER A 153 -7.66 -17.09 26.50
N ILE A 154 -6.59 -17.76 26.04
CA ILE A 154 -5.72 -18.58 26.87
C ILE A 154 -4.83 -17.74 27.80
N PHE A 155 -4.56 -16.46 27.46
CA PHE A 155 -3.75 -15.54 28.27
C PHE A 155 -4.57 -14.68 29.25
N ILE A 156 -5.89 -14.88 29.34
CA ILE A 156 -6.80 -14.12 30.22
C ILE A 156 -7.29 -14.98 31.42
N PHE A 157 -6.71 -16.17 31.64
CA PHE A 157 -6.90 -16.98 32.86
C PHE A 157 -5.57 -17.27 33.56
#